data_AF-A0A2K3DW61-F1
#
_entry.id   AF-A0A2K3DW61-F1
#
_cell.length_a   1.000
_cell.length_b   1.000
_cell.length_c   1.000
_cell.angle_alpha   90.00
_cell.angle_beta   90.00
_cell.angle_gamma   90.00
#
_symmetry.space_group_name_H-M   'P 1'
#
loop_
_entity.id
_entity.type
_entity.pdbx_description
1 polymer ?
#
loop_
_entity_poly.entity_id
_entity_poly.type
_entity_poly.pdbx_seq_one_letter_code
_entity_poly.pdbx_strand_id
1 'polypeptide(L)'
;METPGDQATAAEAEVVDLDFEKFLSVALAETPPDIADQLRAGLRKRYDKPPVEALELCLGRNVPLARARQLLFHPGEDDMRVYPDLIAMPPAGAPDSHPQRVVQVCSLASLYLVHSKSWETVRPFVEAGGLKQLALVLAHPNPYLASQAMSALMHITDEDLLFPWHDPPATPDGRGPRSGPYALVWRRMYELSSSSPFLAHLLAHYRPGAEPVFPGASGMALRLFAFYVSWMRRHFTQDGKLSLSSGILELLQHWAGDKVVSEDERQLANQLYQDFSRFPSAKATKPSESDAGASGTRPLQPQQQHHLGGLDGGDDEEPEHHVAAEASHINSGPSADNEAEQLKERGNEAYKRGDFSAAIHLYSSALDVLVPTERLLTEGPRRATYHANRAAAYMARAGAQLREGDADTAGHLEGVDHGSEGLGARHLEAAVLDCDMALQLDPTSGTAPKTCLRKARALQRLARAEEAAVAARTGLDKCAGGSEVQRELRALVKELEERVGSAPAETQAGRDGGKEAVLGEEQQGNAAVRYAGESGAPAASPSAGEGPTNWNDMD
;
A
#
# COMPACT_ATOMS: atom_id res chain seq x y z
N MET A 1 8.78 26.39 -70.00
CA MET A 1 8.08 25.48 -69.06
C MET A 1 9.16 24.70 -68.34
N GLU A 2 9.62 25.22 -67.22
CA GLU A 2 10.42 24.49 -66.24
C GLU A 2 9.81 24.84 -64.90
N THR A 3 9.23 23.83 -64.24
CA THR A 3 8.63 23.93 -62.91
C THR A 3 9.74 23.90 -61.85
N PRO A 4 9.78 24.85 -60.91
CA PRO A 4 10.65 24.75 -59.74
C PRO A 4 10.04 23.75 -58.76
N GLY A 5 10.80 22.69 -58.45
CA GLY A 5 10.46 21.74 -57.40
C GLY A 5 10.74 22.35 -56.02
N ASP A 6 9.72 22.31 -55.17
CA ASP A 6 9.73 22.64 -53.76
C ASP A 6 10.92 22.01 -53.02
N GLN A 7 11.87 22.84 -52.60
CA GLN A 7 12.64 22.59 -51.38
C GLN A 7 11.96 23.35 -50.24
N ALA A 8 10.82 22.83 -49.80
CA ALA A 8 10.30 23.14 -48.47
C ALA A 8 10.94 22.15 -47.50
N THR A 9 12.07 22.55 -46.91
CA THR A 9 12.54 21.97 -45.66
C THR A 9 11.45 22.14 -44.62
N ALA A 10 10.74 21.05 -44.32
CA ALA A 10 9.85 20.97 -43.16
C ALA A 10 10.72 21.01 -41.90
N ALA A 11 10.97 22.21 -41.39
CA ALA A 11 11.25 22.37 -39.97
C ALA A 11 9.94 22.04 -39.25
N GLU A 12 9.80 20.81 -38.77
CA GLU A 12 8.82 20.48 -37.74
C GLU A 12 9.14 21.37 -36.54
N ALA A 13 8.36 22.42 -36.34
CA ALA A 13 8.43 23.21 -35.13
C ALA A 13 8.08 22.25 -33.97
N GLU A 14 9.08 21.93 -33.13
CA GLU A 14 8.85 21.23 -31.86
C GLU A 14 7.75 21.98 -31.12
N VAL A 15 6.57 21.38 -31.01
CA VAL A 15 5.50 21.90 -30.17
C VAL A 15 6.00 21.77 -28.73
N VAL A 16 6.46 22.89 -28.16
CA VAL A 16 6.95 22.96 -26.79
C VAL A 16 5.79 22.66 -25.85
N ASP A 17 5.88 21.55 -25.12
CA ASP A 17 4.95 21.23 -24.03
C ASP A 17 5.29 22.13 -22.82
N LEU A 18 4.46 23.14 -22.61
CA LEU A 18 4.64 24.13 -21.55
C LEU A 18 4.53 23.52 -20.14
N ASP A 19 3.76 22.45 -19.96
CA ASP A 19 3.61 21.80 -18.67
C ASP A 19 4.90 21.05 -18.29
N PHE A 20 5.53 20.41 -19.28
CA PHE A 20 6.83 19.78 -19.07
C PHE A 20 7.96 20.79 -18.82
N GLU A 21 7.97 21.94 -19.52
CA GLU A 21 8.94 23.00 -19.24
C GLU A 21 8.75 23.59 -17.83
N LYS A 22 7.50 23.71 -17.36
CA LYS A 22 7.22 24.09 -15.97
C LYS A 22 7.77 23.04 -14.99
N PHE A 23 7.57 21.76 -15.25
CA PHE A 23 8.16 20.68 -14.45
C PHE A 23 9.70 20.79 -14.40
N LEU A 24 10.35 20.98 -15.55
CA LEU A 24 11.81 21.14 -15.61
C LEU A 24 12.28 22.36 -14.81
N SER A 25 11.56 23.48 -14.88
CA SER A 25 11.93 24.68 -14.12
C SER A 25 11.95 24.44 -12.61
N VAL A 26 10.99 23.68 -12.08
CA VAL A 26 10.92 23.34 -10.65
C VAL A 26 11.98 22.31 -10.29
N ALA A 27 12.13 21.26 -11.10
CA ALA A 27 13.10 20.19 -10.86
C ALA A 27 14.55 20.69 -10.82
N LEU A 28 14.86 21.72 -11.61
CA LEU A 28 16.22 22.25 -11.77
C LEU A 28 16.51 23.49 -10.90
N ALA A 29 15.51 24.04 -10.20
CA ALA A 29 15.62 25.32 -9.48
C ALA A 29 16.78 25.36 -8.46
N GLU A 30 17.05 24.23 -7.81
CA GLU A 30 18.06 24.10 -6.75
C GLU A 30 19.25 23.22 -7.20
N THR A 31 19.33 22.90 -8.50
CA THR A 31 20.37 22.02 -9.05
C THR A 31 21.56 22.84 -9.56
N PRO A 32 22.81 22.52 -9.16
CA PRO A 32 24.00 23.15 -9.71
C PRO A 32 24.07 23.07 -11.25
N PRO A 33 24.61 24.10 -11.94
CA PRO A 33 24.57 24.17 -13.41
C PRO A 33 25.20 22.97 -14.13
N ASP A 34 26.26 22.40 -13.58
CA ASP A 34 26.99 21.24 -14.09
C ASP A 34 26.17 19.94 -14.06
N ILE A 35 25.27 19.81 -13.08
CA ILE A 35 24.36 18.66 -12.93
C ILE A 35 23.03 18.93 -13.65
N ALA A 36 22.61 20.19 -13.73
CA ALA A 36 21.32 20.59 -14.29
C ALA A 36 21.14 20.17 -15.75
N ASP A 37 22.19 20.25 -16.57
CA ASP A 37 22.12 19.86 -17.98
C ASP A 37 21.96 18.33 -18.16
N GLN A 38 22.67 17.54 -17.33
CA GLN A 38 22.53 16.08 -17.35
C GLN A 38 21.14 15.64 -16.86
N LEU A 39 20.66 16.26 -15.78
CA LEU A 39 19.33 15.98 -15.25
C LEU A 39 18.23 16.39 -16.25
N ARG A 40 18.36 17.56 -16.89
CA ARG A 40 17.46 18.00 -17.96
C ARG A 40 17.41 16.99 -19.10
N ALA A 41 18.56 16.54 -19.59
CA ALA A 41 18.65 15.56 -20.67
C ALA A 41 18.00 14.21 -20.27
N GLY A 42 18.25 13.73 -19.05
CA GLY A 42 17.63 12.52 -18.52
C GLY A 42 16.12 12.61 -18.39
N LEU A 43 15.60 13.74 -17.89
CA LEU A 43 14.17 14.00 -17.78
C LEU A 43 13.49 14.14 -19.15
N ARG A 44 14.14 14.82 -20.11
CA ARG A 44 13.65 14.92 -21.50
C ARG A 44 13.58 13.55 -22.16
N LYS A 45 14.63 12.72 -22.03
CA LYS A 45 14.64 11.33 -22.53
C LYS A 45 13.45 10.53 -21.96
N ARG A 46 13.18 10.66 -20.65
CA ARG A 46 12.05 10.00 -19.98
C ARG A 46 10.69 10.56 -20.39
N TYR A 47 10.59 11.85 -20.64
CA TYR A 47 9.37 12.48 -21.16
C TYR A 47 9.08 12.02 -22.59
N ASP A 48 10.10 11.95 -23.45
CA ASP A 48 9.95 11.54 -24.84
C ASP A 48 9.57 10.06 -24.94
N LYS A 49 10.18 9.21 -24.10
CA LYS A 49 9.95 7.76 -24.02
C LYS A 49 9.65 7.30 -22.57
N PRO A 50 8.44 7.58 -22.04
CA PRO A 50 8.05 7.10 -20.72
C PRO A 50 7.81 5.59 -20.77
N PRO A 51 7.93 4.88 -19.63
CA PRO A 51 7.80 3.43 -19.56
C PRO A 51 6.33 2.99 -19.61
N VAL A 52 5.68 3.22 -20.75
CA VAL A 52 4.23 2.99 -20.96
C VAL A 52 3.82 1.56 -20.61
N GLU A 53 4.49 0.56 -21.18
CA GLU A 53 4.15 -0.86 -20.96
C GLU A 53 4.26 -1.25 -19.47
N ALA A 54 5.29 -0.76 -18.78
CA ALA A 54 5.47 -1.03 -17.36
C ALA A 54 4.39 -0.34 -16.51
N LEU A 55 4.01 0.89 -16.86
CA LEU A 55 2.91 1.61 -16.22
C LEU A 55 1.58 0.88 -16.40
N GLU A 56 1.30 0.35 -17.60
CA GLU A 56 0.09 -0.41 -17.87
C GLU A 56 0.00 -1.69 -17.05
N LEU A 57 1.13 -2.42 -16.95
CA LEU A 57 1.22 -3.63 -16.14
C LEU A 57 1.03 -3.35 -14.65
N CYS A 58 1.69 -2.32 -14.11
CA CYS A 58 1.58 -1.95 -12.71
C CYS A 58 0.18 -1.42 -12.34
N LEU A 59 -0.48 -0.70 -13.24
CA LEU A 59 -1.80 -0.12 -12.99
C LEU A 59 -2.97 -1.01 -13.42
N GLY A 60 -2.70 -2.12 -14.13
CA GLY A 60 -3.72 -3.02 -14.64
C GLY A 60 -4.70 -2.36 -15.62
N ARG A 61 -4.28 -1.29 -16.31
CA ARG A 61 -5.13 -0.51 -17.24
C ARG A 61 -4.31 0.05 -18.39
N ASN A 62 -4.95 0.35 -19.51
CA ASN A 62 -4.29 1.04 -20.63
C ASN A 62 -3.88 2.46 -20.24
N VAL A 63 -2.64 2.84 -20.58
CA VAL A 63 -2.04 4.13 -20.27
C VAL A 63 -1.41 4.67 -21.56
N PRO A 64 -2.16 5.40 -22.40
CA PRO A 64 -1.60 5.95 -23.62
C PRO A 64 -0.45 6.92 -23.33
N LEU A 65 0.44 7.14 -24.29
CA LEU A 65 1.64 8.00 -24.15
C LEU A 65 1.35 9.36 -23.51
N ALA A 66 0.30 10.05 -23.96
CA ALA A 66 -0.10 11.35 -23.40
C ALA A 66 -0.47 11.24 -21.90
N ARG A 67 -1.15 10.15 -21.52
CA ARG A 67 -1.50 9.90 -20.11
C ARG A 67 -0.29 9.54 -19.27
N ALA A 68 0.67 8.78 -19.81
CA ALA A 68 1.92 8.49 -19.12
C ALA A 68 2.73 9.76 -18.84
N ARG A 69 2.80 10.69 -19.82
CA ARG A 69 3.45 11.99 -19.65
C ARG A 69 2.75 12.84 -18.60
N GLN A 70 1.43 12.94 -18.67
CA GLN A 70 0.66 13.65 -17.66
C GLN A 70 0.89 13.05 -16.26
N LEU A 71 0.73 11.74 -16.11
CA LEU A 71 0.91 11.04 -14.85
C LEU A 71 2.29 11.30 -14.23
N LEU A 72 3.38 11.25 -15.01
CA LEU A 72 4.72 11.38 -14.48
C LEU A 72 5.18 12.83 -14.25
N PHE A 73 4.73 13.79 -15.06
CA PHE A 73 5.31 15.14 -15.10
C PHE A 73 4.31 16.25 -14.74
N HIS A 74 3.01 16.03 -14.93
CA HIS A 74 1.96 16.98 -14.57
C HIS A 74 0.70 16.26 -14.03
N PRO A 75 0.81 15.55 -12.90
CA PRO A 75 -0.28 14.76 -12.37
C PRO A 75 -1.40 15.66 -11.84
N GLY A 76 -2.65 15.32 -12.17
CA GLY A 76 -3.83 15.86 -11.50
C GLY A 76 -4.09 15.20 -10.14
N GLU A 77 -5.18 15.59 -9.48
CA GLU A 77 -5.55 15.01 -8.18
C GLU A 77 -5.72 13.48 -8.24
N ASP A 78 -6.47 12.98 -9.23
CA ASP A 78 -6.70 11.55 -9.43
C ASP A 78 -5.43 10.78 -9.80
N ASP A 79 -4.48 11.44 -10.46
CA ASP A 79 -3.17 10.85 -10.78
C ASP A 79 -2.35 10.63 -9.51
N MET A 80 -2.31 11.63 -8.63
CA MET A 80 -1.61 11.54 -7.35
C MET A 80 -2.21 10.48 -6.41
N ARG A 81 -3.50 10.15 -6.56
CA ARG A 81 -4.11 9.03 -5.81
C ARG A 81 -3.56 7.65 -6.21
N VAL A 82 -2.93 7.54 -7.39
CA VAL A 82 -2.34 6.30 -7.92
C VAL A 82 -0.84 6.22 -7.67
N TYR A 83 -0.19 7.35 -7.36
CA TYR A 83 1.25 7.40 -7.05
C TYR A 83 1.72 6.42 -5.97
N PRO A 84 0.96 6.14 -4.89
CA PRO A 84 1.37 5.14 -3.90
C PRO A 84 1.65 3.76 -4.53
N ASP A 85 0.87 3.35 -5.53
CA ASP A 85 1.08 2.09 -6.24
C ASP A 85 2.30 2.16 -7.16
N LEU A 86 2.54 3.33 -7.79
CA LEU A 86 3.69 3.54 -8.67
C LEU A 86 5.02 3.52 -7.91
N ILE A 87 5.06 3.97 -6.66
CA ILE A 87 6.28 3.99 -5.84
C ILE A 87 6.41 2.76 -4.93
N ALA A 88 5.45 1.83 -4.96
CA ALA A 88 5.46 0.64 -4.14
C ALA A 88 6.71 -0.22 -4.40
N MET A 89 7.17 -0.91 -3.36
CA MET A 89 8.23 -1.92 -3.51
C MET A 89 7.75 -3.04 -4.45
N PRO A 90 8.64 -3.61 -5.28
CA PRO A 90 8.29 -4.82 -6.03
C PRO A 90 7.91 -5.94 -5.05
N PRO A 91 7.02 -6.88 -5.45
CA PRO A 91 6.65 -8.03 -4.61
C PRO A 91 7.89 -8.80 -4.14
N ALA A 92 7.81 -9.41 -2.95
CA ALA A 92 8.90 -10.21 -2.43
C ALA A 92 9.28 -11.34 -3.42
N GLY A 93 10.57 -11.47 -3.73
CA GLY A 93 11.06 -12.44 -4.72
C GLY A 93 10.85 -12.06 -6.19
N ALA A 94 10.38 -10.85 -6.49
CA ALA A 94 10.21 -10.39 -7.86
C ALA A 94 11.55 -10.31 -8.61
N PRO A 95 11.61 -10.76 -9.89
CA PRO A 95 12.82 -10.72 -10.69
C PRO A 95 13.26 -9.27 -10.97
N ASP A 96 14.51 -9.10 -11.40
CA ASP A 96 15.06 -7.79 -11.76
C ASP A 96 14.34 -7.15 -12.96
N SER A 97 13.70 -7.97 -13.80
CA SER A 97 12.87 -7.51 -14.92
C SER A 97 11.44 -7.08 -14.53
N HIS A 98 11.09 -7.08 -13.25
CA HIS A 98 9.73 -6.76 -12.81
C HIS A 98 9.38 -5.28 -13.13
N PRO A 99 8.23 -4.99 -13.78
CA PRO A 99 7.88 -3.65 -14.27
C PRO A 99 7.84 -2.58 -13.16
N GLN A 100 7.47 -2.97 -11.94
CA GLN A 100 7.47 -2.10 -10.77
C GLN A 100 8.81 -1.40 -10.53
N ARG A 101 9.95 -2.04 -10.84
CA ARG A 101 11.28 -1.45 -10.61
C ARG A 101 11.49 -0.22 -11.50
N VAL A 102 11.10 -0.32 -12.78
CA VAL A 102 11.18 0.78 -13.74
C VAL A 102 10.21 1.90 -13.36
N VAL A 103 8.97 1.55 -13.05
CA VAL A 103 7.92 2.50 -12.67
C VAL A 103 8.28 3.25 -11.38
N GLN A 104 8.80 2.54 -10.38
CA GLN A 104 9.22 3.12 -9.10
C GLN A 104 10.33 4.15 -9.29
N VAL A 105 11.37 3.83 -10.07
CA VAL A 105 12.49 4.76 -10.34
C VAL A 105 11.98 6.06 -10.98
N CYS A 106 11.14 5.96 -12.02
CA CYS A 106 10.63 7.15 -12.70
C CYS A 106 9.68 7.97 -11.82
N SER A 107 8.75 7.30 -11.14
CA SER A 107 7.71 7.97 -10.37
C SER A 107 8.26 8.58 -9.08
N LEU A 108 9.18 7.90 -8.40
CA LEU A 108 9.83 8.43 -7.20
C LEU A 108 10.72 9.64 -7.53
N ALA A 109 11.42 9.63 -8.66
CA ALA A 109 12.21 10.77 -9.10
C ALA A 109 11.33 12.02 -9.32
N SER A 110 10.20 11.87 -10.02
CA SER A 110 9.25 12.97 -10.22
C SER A 110 8.62 13.45 -8.90
N LEU A 111 8.29 12.52 -8.00
CA LEU A 111 7.75 12.83 -6.68
C LEU A 111 8.75 13.65 -5.86
N TYR A 112 9.99 13.20 -5.75
CA TYR A 112 11.04 13.88 -4.99
C TYR A 112 11.38 15.26 -5.58
N LEU A 113 11.60 15.34 -6.89
CA LEU A 113 12.06 16.57 -7.54
C LEU A 113 11.01 17.68 -7.54
N VAL A 114 9.73 17.33 -7.72
CA VAL A 114 8.67 18.30 -7.98
C VAL A 114 7.43 18.04 -7.12
N HIS A 115 6.80 16.86 -7.23
CA HIS A 115 5.42 16.70 -6.74
C HIS A 115 5.29 16.70 -5.21
N SER A 116 6.36 16.39 -4.49
CA SER A 116 6.39 16.48 -3.02
C SER A 116 6.52 17.90 -2.49
N LYS A 117 6.74 18.90 -3.36
CA LYS A 117 6.91 20.32 -3.00
C LYS A 117 5.64 21.16 -3.19
N SER A 118 4.51 20.55 -3.54
CA SER A 118 3.22 21.23 -3.67
C SER A 118 2.13 20.55 -2.84
N TRP A 119 1.36 21.33 -2.08
CA TRP A 119 0.27 20.78 -1.27
C TRP A 119 -0.85 20.18 -2.12
N GLU A 120 -1.11 20.75 -3.30
CA GLU A 120 -2.14 20.28 -4.23
C GLU A 120 -1.89 18.84 -4.70
N THR A 121 -0.62 18.46 -4.85
CA THR A 121 -0.21 17.11 -5.23
C THR A 121 0.02 16.21 -4.01
N VAL A 122 0.59 16.75 -2.93
CA VAL A 122 0.88 15.99 -1.69
C VAL A 122 -0.39 15.52 -1.00
N ARG A 123 -1.43 16.36 -0.92
CA ARG A 123 -2.67 15.98 -0.22
C ARG A 123 -3.30 14.69 -0.78
N PRO A 124 -3.67 14.58 -2.07
CA PRO A 124 -4.27 13.36 -2.62
C PRO A 124 -3.33 12.15 -2.54
N PHE A 125 -2.01 12.36 -2.67
CA PHE A 125 -1.01 11.32 -2.49
C PHE A 125 -1.00 10.75 -1.06
N VAL A 126 -1.01 11.63 -0.04
CA VAL A 126 -1.04 11.23 1.36
C VAL A 126 -2.36 10.53 1.67
N GLU A 127 -3.50 11.09 1.24
CA GLU A 127 -4.83 10.50 1.43
C GLU A 127 -4.91 9.06 0.89
N ALA A 128 -4.28 8.81 -0.27
CA ALA A 128 -4.20 7.51 -0.91
C ALA A 128 -3.19 6.54 -0.28
N GLY A 129 -2.48 6.93 0.78
CA GLY A 129 -1.54 6.05 1.50
C GLY A 129 -0.07 6.22 1.12
N GLY A 130 0.28 7.32 0.44
CA GLY A 130 1.65 7.61 0.00
C GLY A 130 2.70 7.62 1.12
N LEU A 131 2.36 8.10 2.32
CA LEU A 131 3.26 8.09 3.48
C LEU A 131 3.68 6.68 3.88
N LYS A 132 2.74 5.72 3.85
CA LYS A 132 3.03 4.32 4.16
C LYS A 132 3.99 3.73 3.13
N GLN A 133 3.82 4.04 1.86
CA GLN A 133 4.69 3.56 0.80
C GLN A 133 6.08 4.17 0.90
N LEU A 134 6.21 5.48 1.15
CA LEU A 134 7.51 6.11 1.40
C LEU A 134 8.23 5.48 2.60
N ALA A 135 7.50 5.17 3.69
CA ALA A 135 8.06 4.47 4.85
C ALA A 135 8.61 3.07 4.51
N LEU A 136 8.02 2.37 3.53
CA LEU A 136 8.58 1.10 3.03
C LEU A 136 9.82 1.32 2.16
N VAL A 137 9.81 2.34 1.29
CA VAL A 137 10.94 2.67 0.40
C VAL A 137 12.18 3.16 1.16
N LEU A 138 12.03 3.64 2.41
CA LEU A 138 13.20 3.93 3.27
C LEU A 138 14.13 2.71 3.43
N ALA A 139 13.61 1.47 3.38
CA ALA A 139 14.44 0.26 3.44
C ALA A 139 14.93 -0.23 2.07
N HIS A 140 14.83 0.59 1.03
CA HIS A 140 15.18 0.18 -0.32
C HIS A 140 16.70 -0.10 -0.43
N PRO A 141 17.12 -1.23 -1.05
CA PRO A 141 18.55 -1.60 -1.14
C PRO A 141 19.37 -0.63 -1.99
N ASN A 142 18.75 0.00 -2.99
CA ASN A 142 19.33 1.12 -3.73
C ASN A 142 19.29 2.41 -2.88
N PRO A 143 20.45 2.94 -2.45
CA PRO A 143 20.53 4.13 -1.59
C PRO A 143 19.97 5.40 -2.25
N TYR A 144 19.95 5.48 -3.58
CA TYR A 144 19.38 6.62 -4.30
C TYR A 144 17.86 6.68 -4.19
N LEU A 145 17.18 5.53 -4.17
CA LEU A 145 15.72 5.49 -4.00
C LEU A 145 15.35 5.74 -2.53
N ALA A 146 16.12 5.19 -1.59
CA ALA A 146 15.97 5.50 -0.17
C ALA A 146 16.16 7.01 0.11
N SER A 147 17.16 7.66 -0.52
CA SER A 147 17.39 9.10 -0.34
C SER A 147 16.26 9.94 -0.92
N GLN A 148 15.73 9.59 -2.10
CA GLN A 148 14.57 10.29 -2.68
C GLN A 148 13.33 10.15 -1.80
N ALA A 149 13.08 8.97 -1.22
CA ALA A 149 11.97 8.77 -0.28
C ALA A 149 12.16 9.59 1.02
N MET A 150 13.38 9.61 1.56
CA MET A 150 13.75 10.44 2.72
C MET A 150 13.49 11.93 2.44
N SER A 151 13.95 12.44 1.30
CA SER A 151 13.75 13.83 0.90
C SER A 151 12.28 14.15 0.62
N ALA A 152 11.52 13.25 -0.01
CA ALA A 152 10.09 13.44 -0.20
C ALA A 152 9.34 13.53 1.14
N LEU A 153 9.70 12.69 2.12
CA LEU A 153 9.16 12.79 3.48
C LEU A 153 9.53 14.13 4.12
N MET A 154 10.79 14.57 4.00
CA MET A 154 11.22 15.89 4.51
C MET A 154 10.37 17.02 3.94
N HIS A 155 10.14 17.06 2.63
CA HIS A 155 9.27 18.06 2.00
C HIS A 155 7.84 17.96 2.55
N ILE A 156 7.24 16.77 2.58
CA ILE A 156 5.84 16.56 3.02
C ILE A 156 5.63 16.98 4.48
N THR A 157 6.66 16.85 5.33
CA THR A 157 6.64 17.26 6.74
C THR A 157 7.10 18.69 6.98
N ASP A 158 7.42 19.45 5.93
CA ASP A 158 7.80 20.85 6.04
C ASP A 158 6.59 21.71 6.42
N GLU A 159 6.64 22.27 7.63
CA GLU A 159 5.53 23.04 8.19
C GLU A 159 5.42 24.46 7.63
N ASP A 160 6.54 25.01 7.16
CA ASP A 160 6.62 26.38 6.68
C ASP A 160 6.19 26.46 5.20
N LEU A 161 6.54 25.43 4.42
CA LEU A 161 6.33 25.42 2.97
C LEU A 161 5.05 24.70 2.53
N LEU A 162 4.62 23.65 3.24
CA LEU A 162 3.54 22.79 2.76
C LEU A 162 2.31 22.75 3.65
N PHE A 163 2.45 22.20 4.86
CA PHE A 163 1.30 22.01 5.73
C PHE A 163 1.73 22.12 7.19
N PRO A 164 1.14 23.04 7.98
CA PRO A 164 1.51 23.21 9.37
C PRO A 164 0.94 22.06 10.20
N TRP A 165 1.68 20.96 10.30
CA TRP A 165 1.23 19.74 10.95
C TRP A 165 0.99 19.90 12.44
N HIS A 166 1.74 20.75 13.14
CA HIS A 166 1.52 21.01 14.57
C HIS A 166 0.39 22.01 14.84
N ASP A 167 0.12 22.91 13.88
CA ASP A 167 -0.86 24.00 13.97
C ASP A 167 -1.70 24.08 12.68
N PRO A 168 -2.53 23.06 12.39
CA PRO A 168 -3.25 22.98 11.12
C PRO A 168 -4.22 24.15 10.95
N PRO A 169 -4.42 24.61 9.70
CA PRO A 169 -5.25 25.79 9.44
C PRO A 169 -6.69 25.57 9.89
N ALA A 170 -7.28 26.64 10.42
CA ALA A 170 -8.68 26.63 10.82
C ALA A 170 -9.58 26.34 9.61
N THR A 171 -10.51 25.43 9.80
CA THR A 171 -11.42 24.96 8.76
C THR A 171 -12.69 25.82 8.77
N PRO A 172 -13.29 26.12 7.60
CA PRO A 172 -14.51 26.94 7.53
C PRO A 172 -15.70 26.34 8.32
N ASP A 173 -15.70 25.02 8.50
CA ASP A 173 -16.70 24.27 9.25
C ASP A 173 -16.39 24.15 10.76
N GLY A 174 -15.29 24.76 11.22
CA GLY A 174 -14.87 24.77 12.62
C GLY A 174 -14.41 23.41 13.17
N ARG A 175 -14.34 22.37 12.32
CA ARG A 175 -13.92 21.02 12.74
C ARG A 175 -12.40 20.91 12.77
N GLY A 176 -11.88 20.40 13.88
CA GLY A 176 -10.44 20.16 14.03
C GLY A 176 -9.88 19.17 13.01
N PRO A 177 -8.54 19.02 12.93
CA PRO A 177 -7.85 18.23 11.91
C PRO A 177 -8.23 16.75 11.89
N ARG A 178 -8.87 16.22 12.95
CA ARG A 178 -9.31 14.81 13.06
C ARG A 178 -10.70 14.54 12.46
N SER A 179 -11.51 15.58 12.24
CA SER A 179 -12.90 15.45 11.78
C SER A 179 -13.27 16.42 10.67
N GLY A 180 -12.39 17.35 10.33
CA GLY A 180 -12.52 18.29 9.22
C GLY A 180 -11.94 17.76 7.89
N PRO A 181 -11.74 18.63 6.88
CA PRO A 181 -11.25 18.27 5.55
C PRO A 181 -9.89 17.55 5.53
N TYR A 182 -9.07 17.72 6.57
CA TYR A 182 -7.75 17.09 6.70
C TYR A 182 -7.76 15.77 7.49
N ALA A 183 -8.94 15.27 7.91
CA ALA A 183 -9.07 14.08 8.75
C ALA A 183 -8.36 12.84 8.17
N LEU A 184 -8.43 12.64 6.86
CA LEU A 184 -7.79 11.50 6.22
C LEU A 184 -6.27 11.66 6.19
N VAL A 185 -5.76 12.82 5.80
CA VAL A 185 -4.32 13.13 5.85
C VAL A 185 -3.77 12.91 7.26
N TRP A 186 -4.47 13.40 8.28
CA TRP A 186 -4.08 13.27 9.69
C TRP A 186 -4.04 11.82 10.14
N ARG A 187 -5.03 11.03 9.73
CA ARG A 187 -5.09 9.59 9.99
C ARG A 187 -3.91 8.87 9.34
N ARG A 188 -3.57 9.21 8.10
CA ARG A 188 -2.46 8.58 7.35
C ARG A 188 -1.10 8.84 8.00
N MET A 189 -0.88 10.03 8.56
CA MET A 189 0.31 10.32 9.37
C MET A 189 0.32 9.50 10.67
N TYR A 190 -0.82 9.41 11.36
CA TYR A 190 -0.92 8.60 12.59
C TYR A 190 -0.70 7.10 12.35
N GLU A 191 -1.20 6.56 11.22
CA GLU A 191 -1.06 5.16 10.84
C GLU A 191 0.41 4.72 10.69
N LEU A 192 1.36 5.66 10.52
CA LEU A 192 2.79 5.34 10.53
C LEU A 192 3.28 4.76 11.88
N SER A 193 2.57 5.01 12.98
CA SER A 193 2.93 4.48 14.30
C SER A 193 2.57 3.01 14.49
N SER A 194 1.51 2.56 13.82
CA SER A 194 0.80 1.32 14.17
C SER A 194 0.71 0.34 13.00
N SER A 195 0.84 0.81 11.75
CA SER A 195 0.58 0.04 10.52
C SER A 195 1.74 0.10 9.52
N SER A 196 2.91 0.59 9.93
CA SER A 196 4.11 0.60 9.07
C SER A 196 5.39 0.41 9.89
N PRO A 197 6.47 -0.11 9.25
CA PRO A 197 7.80 -0.18 9.85
C PRO A 197 8.53 1.18 9.85
N PHE A 198 7.80 2.30 9.83
CA PHE A 198 8.36 3.64 9.60
C PHE A 198 9.52 3.98 10.55
N LEU A 199 9.31 3.88 11.87
CA LEU A 199 10.36 4.21 12.83
C LEU A 199 11.57 3.28 12.71
N ALA A 200 11.35 1.99 12.45
CA ALA A 200 12.42 1.02 12.27
C ALA A 200 13.27 1.36 11.03
N HIS A 201 12.63 1.55 9.88
CA HIS A 201 13.32 1.89 8.63
C HIS A 201 13.98 3.28 8.68
N LEU A 202 13.34 4.24 9.34
CA LEU A 202 13.89 5.58 9.50
C LEU A 202 15.17 5.54 10.34
N LEU A 203 15.12 4.94 11.52
CA LEU A 203 16.25 4.91 12.46
C LEU A 203 17.40 4.01 11.98
N ALA A 204 17.14 3.04 11.10
CA ALA A 204 18.18 2.23 10.48
C ALA A 204 19.20 3.02 9.61
N HIS A 205 18.89 4.28 9.29
CA HIS A 205 19.81 5.17 8.57
C HIS A 205 20.94 5.73 9.45
N TYR A 206 20.83 5.59 10.77
CA TYR A 206 21.95 5.80 11.67
C TYR A 206 22.75 4.50 11.83
N ARG A 207 24.00 4.50 11.36
CA ARG A 207 24.88 3.32 11.34
C ARG A 207 26.18 3.62 12.09
N PRO A 208 26.24 3.37 13.41
CA PRO A 208 27.42 3.69 14.20
C PRO A 208 28.69 3.01 13.65
N GLY A 209 29.74 3.80 13.41
CA GLY A 209 31.03 3.28 12.93
C GLY A 209 31.03 2.72 11.50
N ALA A 210 29.95 2.88 10.74
CA ALA A 210 29.88 2.51 9.33
C ALA A 210 29.65 3.74 8.45
N GLU A 211 29.97 3.62 7.16
CA GLU A 211 29.68 4.67 6.19
C GLU A 211 28.16 4.90 6.07
N PRO A 212 27.72 6.16 5.90
CA PRO A 212 26.31 6.48 5.75
C PRO A 212 25.76 5.86 4.45
N VAL A 213 24.49 5.46 4.46
CA VAL A 213 23.81 4.88 3.29
C VAL A 213 23.83 5.85 2.10
N PHE A 214 23.68 7.15 2.39
CA PHE A 214 23.87 8.26 1.48
C PHE A 214 24.22 9.53 2.29
N PRO A 215 24.76 10.58 1.66
CA PRO A 215 25.15 11.80 2.36
C PRO A 215 23.99 12.42 3.17
N GLY A 216 24.21 12.66 4.46
CA GLY A 216 23.21 13.27 5.35
C GLY A 216 22.06 12.35 5.80
N ALA A 217 22.09 11.06 5.46
CA ALA A 217 21.04 10.10 5.79
C ALA A 217 20.64 10.10 7.28
N SER A 218 21.62 10.02 8.17
CA SER A 218 21.41 10.03 9.62
C SER A 218 20.73 11.33 10.06
N GLY A 219 21.27 12.48 9.66
CA GLY A 219 20.71 13.78 10.05
C GLY A 219 19.29 14.01 9.56
N MET A 220 18.96 13.61 8.32
CA MET A 220 17.59 13.68 7.82
C MET A 220 16.65 12.76 8.62
N ALA A 221 17.09 11.54 8.89
CA ALA A 221 16.31 10.58 9.69
C ALA A 221 16.03 11.11 11.11
N LEU A 222 17.03 11.73 11.75
CA LEU A 222 16.88 12.31 13.08
C LEU A 222 15.89 13.49 13.10
N ARG A 223 15.90 14.32 12.06
CA ARG A 223 14.96 15.46 11.92
C ARG A 223 13.52 14.98 11.71
N LEU A 224 13.31 13.99 10.83
CA LEU A 224 11.98 13.38 10.66
C LEU A 224 11.51 12.70 11.93
N PHE A 225 12.41 12.01 12.64
CA PHE A 225 12.09 11.39 13.91
C PHE A 225 11.66 12.46 14.92
N ALA A 226 12.43 13.55 15.07
CA ALA A 226 12.13 14.68 15.94
C ALA A 226 10.77 15.31 15.65
N PHE A 227 10.50 15.61 14.36
CA PHE A 227 9.21 16.10 13.89
C PHE A 227 8.08 15.14 14.30
N TYR A 228 8.24 13.85 14.00
CA TYR A 228 7.19 12.86 14.20
C TYR A 228 6.86 12.66 15.69
N VAL A 229 7.87 12.51 16.56
CA VAL A 229 7.63 12.34 18.00
C VAL A 229 7.08 13.63 18.64
N SER A 230 7.48 14.80 18.14
CA SER A 230 6.91 16.08 18.57
C SER A 230 5.43 16.17 18.20
N TRP A 231 5.08 15.83 16.95
CA TRP A 231 3.71 15.83 16.46
C TRP A 231 2.82 14.84 17.22
N MET A 232 3.32 13.61 17.41
CA MET A 232 2.64 12.59 18.21
C MET A 232 2.42 13.05 19.65
N ARG A 233 3.45 13.62 20.29
CA ARG A 233 3.35 14.16 21.64
C ARG A 233 2.31 15.27 21.73
N ARG A 234 2.34 16.24 20.82
CA ARG A 234 1.44 17.40 20.83
C ARG A 234 -0.02 17.00 20.67
N HIS A 235 -0.32 16.06 19.79
CA HIS A 235 -1.70 15.78 19.41
C HIS A 235 -2.29 14.54 20.07
N PHE A 236 -1.49 13.58 20.52
CA PHE A 236 -1.97 12.28 21.01
C PHE A 236 -1.64 12.04 22.49
N THR A 237 -1.16 13.07 23.21
CA THR A 237 -0.95 12.98 24.66
C THR A 237 -1.68 14.12 25.37
N GLN A 238 -2.27 13.85 26.54
CA GLN A 238 -3.00 14.86 27.33
C GLN A 238 -2.07 15.71 28.20
N ASP A 239 -1.00 15.11 28.73
CA ASP A 239 -0.02 15.76 29.61
C ASP A 239 1.24 16.23 28.87
N GLY A 240 1.30 16.09 27.54
CA GLY A 240 2.55 16.26 26.79
C GLY A 240 3.58 15.14 27.08
N LYS A 241 3.15 14.00 27.63
CA LYS A 241 4.02 12.89 28.01
C LYS A 241 3.94 11.78 26.98
N LEU A 242 5.06 11.54 26.29
CA LEU A 242 5.25 10.42 25.36
C LEU A 242 6.48 9.64 25.82
N SER A 243 6.33 8.34 26.09
CA SER A 243 7.44 7.47 26.48
C SER A 243 8.00 6.76 25.25
N LEU A 244 9.32 6.84 25.07
CA LEU A 244 10.05 6.05 24.08
C LEU A 244 10.49 4.71 24.68
N SER A 245 10.70 3.70 23.82
CA SER A 245 11.28 2.43 24.24
C SER A 245 12.73 2.60 24.70
N SER A 246 13.23 1.66 25.51
CA SER A 246 14.62 1.69 25.99
C SER A 246 15.60 1.66 24.81
N GLY A 247 15.33 0.84 23.80
CA GLY A 247 16.17 0.75 22.61
C GLY A 247 16.29 2.06 21.85
N ILE A 248 15.21 2.84 21.71
CA ILE A 248 15.28 4.16 21.05
C ILE A 248 16.05 5.16 21.93
N LEU A 249 15.86 5.13 23.26
CA LEU A 249 16.60 6.02 24.17
C LEU A 249 18.10 5.70 24.17
N GLU A 250 18.48 4.43 24.17
CA GLU A 250 19.86 3.97 24.05
C GLU A 250 20.47 4.38 22.71
N LEU A 251 19.71 4.23 21.61
CA LEU A 251 20.14 4.68 20.28
C LEU A 251 20.42 6.19 20.26
N LEU A 252 19.51 7.02 20.78
CA LEU A 252 19.69 8.48 20.84
C LEU A 252 20.87 8.87 21.73
N GLN A 253 21.09 8.16 22.84
CA GLN A 253 22.24 8.39 23.72
C GLN A 253 23.56 8.07 23.00
N HIS A 254 23.60 6.96 22.26
CA HIS A 254 24.77 6.59 21.47
C HIS A 254 25.03 7.61 20.37
N TRP A 255 23.98 8.00 19.64
CA TRP A 255 24.03 8.99 18.56
C TRP A 255 24.54 10.36 19.05
N ALA A 256 24.11 10.80 20.24
CA ALA A 256 24.60 12.02 20.88
C ALA A 256 26.11 11.99 21.19
N GLY A 257 26.66 10.81 21.47
CA GLY A 257 28.08 10.61 21.78
C GLY A 257 28.97 10.36 20.55
N ASP A 258 28.37 10.17 19.37
CA ASP A 258 29.09 9.77 18.16
C ASP A 258 29.85 10.95 17.55
N LYS A 259 31.18 10.86 17.57
CA LYS A 259 32.07 11.91 17.06
C LYS A 259 32.19 11.89 15.53
N VAL A 260 31.68 10.86 14.87
CA VAL A 260 31.71 10.71 13.41
C VAL A 260 30.61 11.54 12.74
N VAL A 261 29.45 11.67 13.40
CA VAL A 261 28.34 12.49 12.87
C VAL A 261 28.58 14.00 13.10
N SER A 262 27.76 14.84 12.48
CA SER A 262 27.87 16.30 12.62
C SER A 262 27.56 16.77 14.06
N GLU A 263 28.07 17.94 14.44
CA GLU A 263 27.79 18.53 15.76
C GLU A 263 26.29 18.84 15.94
N ASP A 264 25.64 19.35 14.89
CA ASP A 264 24.20 19.63 14.91
C ASP A 264 23.36 18.36 15.15
N GLU A 265 23.76 17.24 14.53
CA GLU A 265 23.13 15.94 14.75
C GLU A 265 23.31 15.47 16.19
N ARG A 266 24.54 15.56 16.74
CA ARG A 266 24.78 15.21 18.15
C ARG A 266 23.93 16.03 19.10
N GLN A 267 23.86 17.34 18.87
CA GLN A 267 23.09 18.26 19.71
C GLN A 267 21.60 17.93 19.67
N LEU A 268 21.05 17.69 18.48
CA LEU A 268 19.66 17.30 18.33
C LEU A 268 19.36 15.94 19.00
N ALA A 269 20.22 14.93 18.79
CA ALA A 269 20.07 13.62 19.41
C ALA A 269 20.12 13.70 20.95
N ASN A 270 21.06 14.50 21.48
CA ASN A 270 21.17 14.75 22.92
C ASN A 270 19.93 15.47 23.47
N GLN A 271 19.43 16.48 22.75
CA GLN A 271 18.22 17.20 23.15
C GLN A 271 17.01 16.26 23.22
N LEU A 272 16.82 15.41 22.20
CA LEU A 272 15.75 14.41 22.18
C LEU A 272 15.92 13.39 23.31
N TYR A 273 17.12 12.85 23.51
CA TYR A 273 17.40 11.94 24.63
C TYR A 273 17.06 12.59 25.97
N GLN A 274 17.52 13.81 26.23
CA GLN A 274 17.25 14.53 27.48
C GLN A 274 15.79 14.89 27.69
N ASP A 275 15.02 15.11 26.63
CA ASP A 275 13.59 15.41 26.70
C ASP A 275 12.79 14.15 27.03
N PHE A 276 13.04 13.05 26.31
CA PHE A 276 12.25 11.82 26.41
C PHE A 276 12.72 10.85 27.52
N SER A 277 13.96 10.93 28.01
CA SER A 277 14.46 10.11 29.14
C SER A 277 13.91 10.52 30.52
N ARG A 278 13.25 11.68 30.61
CA ARG A 278 12.62 12.15 31.86
C ARG A 278 11.42 11.29 32.28
N PHE A 279 10.88 10.52 31.34
CA PHE A 279 9.74 9.64 31.55
C PHE A 279 10.20 8.19 31.64
N PRO A 280 9.51 7.33 32.43
CA PRO A 280 9.82 5.91 32.48
C PRO A 280 9.80 5.33 31.06
N SER A 281 10.90 4.66 30.69
CA SER A 281 10.98 3.91 29.44
C SER A 281 9.86 2.87 29.39
N ALA A 282 9.23 2.71 28.23
CA ALA A 282 8.22 1.67 28.04
C ALA A 282 8.88 0.29 28.18
N LYS A 283 8.64 -0.40 29.32
CA LYS A 283 9.11 -1.78 29.51
C LYS A 283 8.48 -2.67 28.46
N ALA A 284 9.28 -3.45 27.74
CA ALA A 284 8.79 -4.61 27.00
C ALA A 284 8.18 -5.60 28.01
N THR A 285 6.86 -5.74 28.02
CA THR A 285 6.18 -6.70 28.88
C THR A 285 6.48 -8.11 28.38
N LYS A 286 7.38 -8.82 29.07
CA LYS A 286 7.35 -10.29 29.13
C LYS A 286 6.13 -10.71 29.96
N PRO A 287 5.42 -11.81 29.61
CA PRO A 287 4.34 -12.30 30.44
C PRO A 287 4.95 -12.92 31.70
N SER A 288 4.78 -12.25 32.85
CA SER A 288 5.05 -12.87 34.16
C SER A 288 3.80 -13.60 34.62
N GLU A 289 3.96 -14.89 34.86
CA GLU A 289 3.06 -15.70 35.67
C GLU A 289 2.91 -15.09 37.07
N SER A 290 1.76 -15.34 37.71
CA SER A 290 1.31 -14.86 39.02
C SER A 290 0.73 -13.45 39.07
N ASP A 291 -0.59 -13.36 38.86
CA ASP A 291 -1.46 -12.92 39.95
C ASP A 291 -2.87 -13.46 39.77
N ALA A 292 -3.11 -14.61 40.40
CA ALA A 292 -4.43 -15.16 40.59
C ALA A 292 -5.04 -14.53 41.85
N GLY A 293 -6.09 -13.73 41.64
CA GLY A 293 -7.15 -13.53 42.63
C GLY A 293 -7.10 -12.21 43.40
N ALA A 294 -8.00 -11.29 43.03
CA ALA A 294 -8.93 -10.69 43.98
C ALA A 294 -10.02 -9.91 43.23
N SER A 295 -11.27 -10.30 43.48
CA SER A 295 -12.47 -9.60 43.07
C SER A 295 -12.61 -8.29 43.87
N GLY A 296 -12.91 -7.18 43.19
CA GLY A 296 -13.18 -5.90 43.84
C GLY A 296 -13.60 -4.83 42.83
N THR A 297 -14.90 -4.63 42.69
CA THR A 297 -15.54 -3.57 41.90
C THR A 297 -15.07 -2.18 42.33
N ARG A 298 -14.43 -1.42 41.43
CA ARG A 298 -14.31 0.04 41.51
C ARG A 298 -14.30 0.70 40.11
N PRO A 299 -14.91 1.88 39.94
CA PRO A 299 -14.94 2.60 38.68
C PRO A 299 -13.63 3.37 38.46
N LEU A 300 -13.08 3.33 37.24
CA LEU A 300 -11.87 4.07 36.80
C LEU A 300 -12.21 4.72 35.45
N GLN A 301 -12.23 6.04 35.27
CA GLN A 301 -11.10 7.00 35.19
C GLN A 301 -9.99 6.58 34.20
N PRO A 302 -9.53 7.50 33.32
CA PRO A 302 -8.70 7.17 32.19
C PRO A 302 -7.24 7.01 32.60
N GLN A 303 -6.79 5.76 32.66
CA GLN A 303 -5.38 5.40 32.61
C GLN A 303 -5.22 4.37 31.52
N GLN A 304 -4.45 4.68 30.49
CA GLN A 304 -3.47 3.75 29.90
C GLN A 304 -2.58 4.50 28.91
N GLN A 305 -1.28 4.30 29.09
CA GLN A 305 -0.16 4.96 28.42
C GLN A 305 -0.01 4.41 26.98
N HIS A 306 0.27 5.27 26.00
CA HIS A 306 0.60 4.82 24.65
C HIS A 306 2.08 4.43 24.56
N HIS A 307 2.35 3.24 24.03
CA HIS A 307 3.67 2.63 23.90
C HIS A 307 4.07 2.52 22.43
N LEU A 308 5.34 2.76 22.10
CA LEU A 308 5.90 2.59 20.74
C LEU A 308 7.19 1.74 20.83
N GLY A 309 7.20 0.57 20.19
CA GLY A 309 8.44 -0.19 19.97
C GLY A 309 8.26 -1.69 19.67
N GLY A 310 8.95 -2.14 18.62
CA GLY A 310 9.27 -3.54 18.34
C GLY A 310 10.35 -3.62 17.26
N LEU A 311 11.61 -3.80 17.66
CA LEU A 311 12.73 -4.26 16.83
C LEU A 311 13.20 -5.56 17.48
N ASP A 312 13.05 -6.69 16.81
CA ASP A 312 13.68 -7.93 17.22
C ASP A 312 14.20 -8.70 16.00
N GLY A 313 15.34 -9.34 16.20
CA GLY A 313 16.11 -10.08 15.21
C GLY A 313 17.56 -10.15 15.71
N GLY A 314 18.18 -11.32 15.91
CA GLY A 314 17.76 -12.71 15.86
C GLY A 314 18.89 -13.55 16.46
N ASP A 315 18.76 -14.88 16.48
CA ASP A 315 19.90 -15.82 16.40
C ASP A 315 19.38 -17.23 16.02
N ASP A 316 20.21 -17.95 15.25
CA ASP A 316 19.98 -19.21 14.55
C ASP A 316 19.68 -20.45 15.42
N GLU A 317 18.81 -21.36 14.93
CA GLU A 317 19.05 -22.82 14.80
C GLU A 317 17.81 -23.53 14.18
N GLU A 318 17.99 -24.28 13.08
CA GLU A 318 16.98 -25.23 12.55
C GLU A 318 16.85 -26.47 13.46
N PRO A 319 15.64 -27.06 13.60
CA PRO A 319 15.31 -28.20 12.75
C PRO A 319 13.84 -28.26 12.27
N GLU A 320 13.66 -28.99 11.18
CA GLU A 320 12.41 -29.30 10.46
C GLU A 320 11.24 -29.73 11.36
N HIS A 321 10.08 -29.08 11.19
CA HIS A 321 8.78 -29.74 11.27
C HIS A 321 7.71 -28.93 10.50
N HIS A 322 7.22 -29.49 9.39
CA HIS A 322 6.05 -29.00 8.69
C HIS A 322 4.80 -29.12 9.59
N VAL A 323 4.12 -28.00 9.85
CA VAL A 323 2.67 -27.95 10.07
C VAL A 323 2.13 -26.70 9.37
N ALA A 324 1.34 -26.93 8.32
CA ALA A 324 0.59 -25.91 7.63
C ALA A 324 -0.52 -25.34 8.51
N ALA A 325 -0.55 -24.01 8.68
CA ALA A 325 -1.76 -23.19 8.85
C ALA A 325 -1.37 -21.69 8.88
N GLU A 326 -0.90 -21.15 7.77
CA GLU A 326 -1.07 -19.71 7.49
C GLU A 326 -2.55 -19.44 7.25
N ALA A 327 -3.26 -18.89 8.23
CA ALA A 327 -4.47 -18.11 8.01
C ALA A 327 -5.00 -17.52 9.34
N SER A 328 -4.63 -16.28 9.64
CA SER A 328 -5.54 -15.32 10.29
C SER A 328 -4.96 -13.92 10.26
N HIS A 329 -5.26 -13.15 9.21
CA HIS A 329 -5.20 -11.68 9.25
C HIS A 329 -6.32 -11.17 10.17
N ILE A 330 -6.12 -11.34 11.48
CA ILE A 330 -7.05 -10.87 12.50
C ILE A 330 -6.32 -9.79 13.29
N ASN A 331 -6.74 -8.55 13.09
CA ASN A 331 -6.16 -7.36 13.69
C ASN A 331 -6.31 -7.43 15.23
N SER A 332 -5.21 -7.43 15.98
CA SER A 332 -5.23 -7.59 17.45
C SER A 332 -5.20 -6.24 18.19
N GLY A 333 -6.00 -6.09 19.25
CA GLY A 333 -5.99 -4.90 20.11
C GLY A 333 -7.10 -4.86 21.16
N PRO A 334 -7.09 -3.88 22.09
CA PRO A 334 -8.05 -3.80 23.18
C PRO A 334 -9.43 -3.33 22.66
N SER A 335 -10.26 -4.27 22.20
CA SER A 335 -11.67 -4.01 21.86
C SER A 335 -12.58 -4.51 22.99
N ALA A 336 -13.71 -3.83 23.18
CA ALA A 336 -14.77 -4.29 24.06
C ALA A 336 -15.44 -5.55 23.47
N ASP A 337 -15.67 -6.57 24.30
CA ASP A 337 -15.89 -7.94 23.82
C ASP A 337 -17.07 -8.16 22.84
N ASN A 338 -17.98 -7.19 22.77
CA ASN A 338 -19.25 -7.23 22.03
C ASN A 338 -19.38 -6.21 20.90
N GLU A 339 -18.38 -5.37 20.62
CA GLU A 339 -18.52 -4.26 19.65
C GLU A 339 -18.80 -4.75 18.22
N ALA A 340 -17.99 -5.70 17.73
CA ALA A 340 -18.17 -6.30 16.40
C ALA A 340 -19.53 -7.00 16.26
N GLU A 341 -19.98 -7.67 17.34
CA GLU A 341 -21.27 -8.35 17.39
C GLU A 341 -22.44 -7.37 17.35
N GLN A 342 -22.36 -6.24 18.06
CA GLN A 342 -23.34 -5.16 18.01
C GLN A 342 -23.42 -4.53 16.61
N LEU A 343 -22.28 -4.31 15.95
CA LEU A 343 -22.23 -3.81 14.59
C LEU A 343 -22.85 -4.81 13.60
N LYS A 344 -22.57 -6.11 13.74
CA LYS A 344 -23.23 -7.18 12.98
C LYS A 344 -24.75 -7.18 13.23
N GLU A 345 -25.20 -7.03 14.47
CA GLU A 345 -26.64 -6.98 14.78
C GLU A 345 -27.32 -5.78 14.13
N ARG A 346 -26.73 -4.59 14.23
CA ARG A 346 -27.22 -3.39 13.54
C ARG A 346 -27.21 -3.56 12.02
N GLY A 347 -26.19 -4.23 11.47
CA GLY A 347 -26.11 -4.58 10.06
C GLY A 347 -27.24 -5.53 9.64
N ASN A 348 -27.57 -6.52 10.47
CA ASN A 348 -28.70 -7.42 10.23
C ASN A 348 -30.04 -6.67 10.23
N GLU A 349 -30.21 -5.69 11.12
CA GLU A 349 -31.40 -4.84 11.13
C GLU A 349 -31.49 -3.96 9.89
N ALA A 350 -30.39 -3.33 9.47
CA ALA A 350 -30.34 -2.56 8.22
C ALA A 350 -30.67 -3.42 7.00
N TYR A 351 -30.10 -4.63 6.93
CA TYR A 351 -30.39 -5.59 5.87
C TYR A 351 -31.88 -5.97 5.82
N LYS A 352 -32.51 -6.20 6.97
CA LYS A 352 -33.96 -6.48 7.06
C LYS A 352 -34.83 -5.31 6.61
N ARG A 353 -34.37 -4.06 6.80
CA ARG A 353 -35.05 -2.85 6.33
C ARG A 353 -34.87 -2.59 4.84
N GLY A 354 -34.07 -3.38 4.13
CA GLY A 354 -33.73 -3.16 2.72
C GLY A 354 -32.66 -2.09 2.50
N ASP A 355 -32.08 -1.55 3.58
CA ASP A 355 -30.97 -0.60 3.51
C ASP A 355 -29.65 -1.38 3.40
N PHE A 356 -29.39 -1.85 2.18
CA PHE A 356 -28.21 -2.68 1.90
C PHE A 356 -26.91 -1.88 1.99
N SER A 357 -26.93 -0.57 1.75
CA SER A 357 -25.77 0.32 1.89
C SER A 357 -25.34 0.43 3.36
N ALA A 358 -26.28 0.75 4.26
CA ALA A 358 -25.98 0.79 5.68
C ALA A 358 -25.58 -0.60 6.21
N ALA A 359 -26.19 -1.68 5.72
CA ALA A 359 -25.80 -3.04 6.08
C ALA A 359 -24.34 -3.34 5.70
N ILE A 360 -23.93 -3.02 4.47
CA ILE A 360 -22.54 -3.20 4.02
C ILE A 360 -21.58 -2.42 4.92
N HIS A 361 -21.87 -1.15 5.21
CA HIS A 361 -21.05 -0.32 6.09
C HIS A 361 -20.90 -0.94 7.48
N LEU A 362 -22.01 -1.36 8.10
CA LEU A 362 -22.01 -1.93 9.45
C LEU A 362 -21.26 -3.26 9.54
N TYR A 363 -21.36 -4.13 8.53
CA TYR A 363 -20.56 -5.36 8.49
C TYR A 363 -19.07 -5.08 8.23
N SER A 364 -18.73 -4.08 7.41
CA SER A 364 -17.34 -3.65 7.23
C SER A 364 -16.76 -3.11 8.52
N SER A 365 -17.50 -2.25 9.24
CA SER A 365 -17.09 -1.79 10.57
C SER A 365 -16.91 -2.94 11.55
N ALA A 366 -17.77 -3.97 11.52
CA ALA A 366 -17.59 -5.16 12.36
C ALA A 366 -16.30 -5.94 12.05
N LEU A 367 -15.85 -5.94 10.79
CA LEU A 367 -14.58 -6.55 10.38
C LEU A 367 -13.35 -5.69 10.79
N ASP A 368 -13.52 -4.38 10.89
CA ASP A 368 -12.45 -3.44 11.29
C ASP A 368 -12.23 -3.40 12.81
N VAL A 369 -13.18 -3.90 13.60
CA VAL A 369 -13.03 -4.02 15.06
C VAL A 369 -11.84 -4.91 15.41
N LEU A 370 -10.95 -4.40 16.27
CA LEU A 370 -9.79 -5.13 16.78
C LEU A 370 -10.25 -6.33 17.60
N VAL A 371 -9.46 -7.40 17.58
CA VAL A 371 -9.78 -8.65 18.28
C VAL A 371 -8.82 -8.77 19.45
N PRO A 372 -9.32 -8.94 20.69
CA PRO A 372 -8.45 -9.17 21.82
C PRO A 372 -7.57 -10.40 21.59
N THR A 373 -6.32 -10.33 22.04
CA THR A 373 -5.31 -11.38 21.83
C THR A 373 -5.82 -12.76 22.26
N GLU A 374 -6.63 -12.80 23.31
CA GLU A 374 -7.25 -14.00 23.90
C GLU A 374 -8.21 -14.72 22.94
N ARG A 375 -8.70 -14.03 21.90
CA ARG A 375 -9.68 -14.56 20.94
C ARG A 375 -9.15 -14.76 19.53
N LEU A 376 -7.89 -14.39 19.23
CA LEU A 376 -7.30 -14.54 17.89
C LEU A 376 -7.51 -15.95 17.30
N LEU A 377 -7.34 -16.99 18.12
CA LEU A 377 -7.47 -18.39 17.69
C LEU A 377 -8.91 -18.89 17.55
N THR A 378 -9.91 -18.12 18.01
CA THR A 378 -11.34 -18.51 18.00
C THR A 378 -12.21 -17.55 17.20
N GLU A 379 -11.62 -16.50 16.64
CA GLU A 379 -12.35 -15.42 15.97
C GLU A 379 -12.69 -15.74 14.49
N GLY A 380 -12.01 -16.71 13.88
CA GLY A 380 -12.24 -17.14 12.49
C GLY A 380 -13.74 -17.37 12.15
N PRO A 381 -14.46 -18.23 12.90
CA PRO A 381 -15.91 -18.45 12.71
C PRO A 381 -16.78 -17.19 12.79
N ARG A 382 -16.42 -16.27 13.70
CA ARG A 382 -17.16 -15.02 13.90
C ARG A 382 -16.96 -14.07 12.73
N ARG A 383 -15.72 -13.90 12.27
CA ARG A 383 -15.41 -13.10 11.08
C ARG A 383 -15.96 -13.71 9.79
N ALA A 384 -15.96 -15.04 9.68
CA ALA A 384 -16.61 -15.75 8.57
C ALA A 384 -18.10 -15.36 8.46
N THR A 385 -18.78 -15.21 9.60
CA THR A 385 -20.18 -14.77 9.65
C THR A 385 -20.35 -13.33 9.12
N TYR A 386 -19.44 -12.41 9.47
CA TYR A 386 -19.50 -11.03 8.99
C TYR A 386 -19.30 -10.94 7.47
N HIS A 387 -18.30 -11.64 6.93
CA HIS A 387 -18.09 -11.75 5.50
C HIS A 387 -19.30 -12.38 4.79
N ALA A 388 -19.86 -13.47 5.31
CA ALA A 388 -21.04 -14.10 4.73
C ALA A 388 -22.28 -13.19 4.72
N ASN A 389 -22.46 -12.37 5.76
CA ASN A 389 -23.55 -11.40 5.85
C ASN A 389 -23.34 -10.20 4.92
N ARG A 390 -22.10 -9.72 4.79
CA ARG A 390 -21.74 -8.64 3.86
C ARG A 390 -21.89 -9.07 2.40
N ALA A 391 -21.51 -10.30 2.06
CA ALA A 391 -21.79 -10.90 0.75
C ALA A 391 -23.30 -10.92 0.43
N ALA A 392 -24.15 -11.20 1.43
CA ALA A 392 -25.61 -11.18 1.25
C ALA A 392 -26.11 -9.77 0.94
N ALA A 393 -25.57 -8.75 1.61
CA ALA A 393 -25.87 -7.34 1.38
C ALA A 393 -25.43 -6.88 -0.01
N TYR A 394 -24.23 -7.27 -0.47
CA TYR A 394 -23.78 -7.00 -1.83
C TYR A 394 -24.66 -7.65 -2.90
N MET A 395 -25.05 -8.92 -2.74
CA MET A 395 -25.95 -9.57 -3.70
C MET A 395 -27.33 -8.92 -3.77
N ALA A 396 -27.87 -8.50 -2.62
CA ALA A 396 -29.15 -7.82 -2.54
C ALA A 396 -29.08 -6.44 -3.18
N ARG A 397 -28.00 -5.69 -2.92
CA ARG A 397 -27.73 -4.40 -3.55
C ARG A 397 -27.56 -4.51 -5.06
N ALA A 398 -26.89 -5.55 -5.56
CA ALA A 398 -26.79 -5.83 -6.99
C ALA A 398 -28.14 -6.14 -7.66
N GLY A 399 -29.14 -6.61 -6.89
CA GLY A 399 -30.48 -6.92 -7.37
C GLY A 399 -31.51 -5.81 -7.11
N ALA A 400 -31.15 -4.79 -6.33
CA ALA A 400 -32.03 -3.68 -6.02
C ALA A 400 -32.05 -2.70 -7.21
N GLN A 401 -33.24 -2.46 -7.76
CA GLN A 401 -33.48 -1.28 -8.58
C GLN A 401 -33.51 -0.07 -7.66
N LEU A 402 -32.35 0.52 -7.37
CA LEU A 402 -32.27 1.80 -6.69
C LEU A 402 -32.90 2.85 -7.62
N ARG A 403 -33.93 3.56 -7.15
CA ARG A 403 -34.52 4.64 -7.93
C ARG A 403 -33.59 5.84 -7.86
N GLU A 404 -33.55 6.62 -8.93
CA GLU A 404 -32.94 7.95 -8.92
C GLU A 404 -33.57 8.78 -7.79
N GLY A 405 -32.77 9.14 -6.78
CA GLY A 405 -33.22 9.94 -5.63
C GLY A 405 -33.55 9.19 -4.33
N ASP A 406 -33.32 7.88 -4.22
CA ASP A 406 -33.38 7.19 -2.91
C ASP A 406 -32.15 7.56 -2.06
N ALA A 407 -32.26 8.63 -1.27
CA ALA A 407 -31.25 9.01 -0.28
C ALA A 407 -31.33 8.10 0.94
N ASP A 408 -30.19 7.49 1.33
CA ASP A 408 -30.09 6.96 2.69
C ASP A 408 -30.11 8.11 3.70
N THR A 409 -30.64 7.85 4.89
CA THR A 409 -30.77 8.86 5.95
C THR A 409 -29.44 9.46 6.42
N ALA A 410 -28.31 8.97 5.90
CA ALA A 410 -26.97 9.41 6.23
C ALA A 410 -26.36 10.37 5.17
N GLY A 411 -27.05 10.63 4.05
CA GLY A 411 -26.60 11.59 3.04
C GLY A 411 -25.22 11.26 2.44
N HIS A 412 -24.80 9.98 2.47
CA HIS A 412 -23.48 9.56 1.97
C HIS A 412 -23.46 9.27 0.46
N LEU A 413 -24.55 9.59 -0.24
CA LEU A 413 -24.69 9.38 -1.68
C LEU A 413 -25.23 10.63 -2.37
N GLU A 414 -24.45 11.71 -2.33
CA GLU A 414 -24.50 12.72 -3.40
C GLU A 414 -23.27 12.53 -4.30
N GLY A 415 -23.50 12.02 -5.53
CA GLY A 415 -22.49 11.77 -6.59
C GLY A 415 -21.59 10.57 -6.28
N VAL A 416 -21.41 9.53 -7.11
CA VAL A 416 -21.05 9.55 -8.53
C VAL A 416 -21.53 8.28 -9.27
N ASP A 417 -22.09 7.27 -8.60
CA ASP A 417 -22.28 5.94 -9.20
C ASP A 417 -23.73 5.43 -9.24
N HIS A 418 -24.70 6.31 -9.49
CA HIS A 418 -26.08 5.88 -9.73
C HIS A 418 -26.26 5.61 -11.22
N GLY A 419 -26.08 4.34 -11.62
CA GLY A 419 -26.27 3.89 -12.99
C GLY A 419 -25.00 3.80 -13.85
N SER A 420 -23.80 3.82 -13.27
CA SER A 420 -22.60 3.47 -14.03
C SER A 420 -22.70 2.02 -14.51
N GLU A 421 -22.46 1.81 -15.80
CA GLU A 421 -22.44 0.47 -16.39
C GLU A 421 -21.50 -0.42 -15.57
N GLY A 422 -22.02 -1.56 -15.08
CA GLY A 422 -21.23 -2.52 -14.31
C GLY A 422 -21.28 -2.40 -12.78
N LEU A 423 -22.00 -1.43 -12.19
CA LEU A 423 -22.17 -1.36 -10.71
C LEU A 423 -22.69 -2.69 -10.11
N GLY A 424 -23.72 -3.27 -10.75
CA GLY A 424 -24.26 -4.56 -10.34
C GLY A 424 -23.23 -5.69 -10.42
N ALA A 425 -22.36 -5.68 -11.44
CA ALA A 425 -21.28 -6.66 -11.59
C ALA A 425 -20.23 -6.51 -10.48
N ARG A 426 -19.78 -5.28 -10.17
CA ARG A 426 -18.84 -5.00 -9.08
C ARG A 426 -19.36 -5.47 -7.72
N HIS A 427 -20.65 -5.28 -7.44
CA HIS A 427 -21.26 -5.81 -6.22
C HIS A 427 -21.31 -7.35 -6.20
N LEU A 428 -21.54 -7.99 -7.34
CA LEU A 428 -21.49 -9.45 -7.43
C LEU A 428 -20.07 -9.98 -7.23
N GLU A 429 -19.05 -9.31 -7.76
CA GLU A 429 -17.64 -9.64 -7.55
C GLU A 429 -17.24 -9.49 -6.08
N ALA A 430 -17.63 -8.39 -5.43
CA ALA A 430 -17.42 -8.18 -4.01
C ALA A 430 -18.11 -9.28 -3.17
N ALA A 431 -19.30 -9.74 -3.57
CA ALA A 431 -19.99 -10.84 -2.92
C ALA A 431 -19.24 -12.18 -3.08
N VAL A 432 -18.60 -12.44 -4.22
CA VAL A 432 -17.78 -13.64 -4.44
C VAL A 432 -16.57 -13.62 -3.51
N LEU A 433 -15.84 -12.51 -3.45
CA LEU A 433 -14.67 -12.35 -2.57
C LEU A 433 -15.01 -12.57 -1.10
N ASP A 434 -16.11 -11.97 -0.62
CA ASP A 434 -16.55 -12.16 0.76
C ASP A 434 -17.01 -13.61 1.03
N CYS A 435 -17.63 -14.29 0.05
CA CYS A 435 -17.96 -15.70 0.22
C CYS A 435 -16.69 -16.57 0.33
N ASP A 436 -15.65 -16.26 -0.45
CA ASP A 436 -14.38 -16.98 -0.39
C ASP A 436 -13.67 -16.77 0.93
N MET A 437 -13.61 -15.54 1.43
CA MET A 437 -13.03 -15.25 2.74
C MET A 437 -13.81 -15.95 3.86
N ALA A 438 -15.14 -15.97 3.81
CA ALA A 438 -15.96 -16.68 4.79
C ALA A 438 -15.71 -18.19 4.77
N LEU A 439 -15.57 -18.80 3.60
CA LEU A 439 -15.30 -20.23 3.45
C LEU A 439 -13.86 -20.60 3.83
N GLN A 440 -12.89 -19.69 3.67
CA GLN A 440 -11.51 -19.88 4.14
C GLN A 440 -11.43 -19.84 5.66
N LEU A 441 -12.12 -18.87 6.29
CA LEU A 441 -12.11 -18.68 7.74
C LEU A 441 -12.88 -19.77 8.49
N ASP A 442 -13.96 -20.28 7.92
CA ASP A 442 -14.78 -21.33 8.55
C ASP A 442 -15.39 -22.31 7.51
N PRO A 443 -14.55 -23.22 6.95
CA PRO A 443 -14.94 -24.11 5.86
C PRO A 443 -15.95 -25.20 6.26
N THR A 444 -16.06 -25.50 7.55
CA THR A 444 -16.89 -26.58 8.09
C THR A 444 -18.13 -26.07 8.83
N SER A 445 -18.36 -24.75 8.85
CA SER A 445 -19.54 -24.17 9.49
C SER A 445 -20.84 -24.74 8.92
N GLY A 446 -21.87 -24.83 9.77
CA GLY A 446 -23.24 -25.14 9.33
C GLY A 446 -23.81 -24.12 8.33
N THR A 447 -23.16 -22.96 8.17
CA THR A 447 -23.54 -21.92 7.20
C THR A 447 -22.80 -22.03 5.87
N ALA A 448 -21.73 -22.83 5.79
CA ALA A 448 -20.90 -22.99 4.60
C ALA A 448 -21.72 -23.37 3.35
N PRO A 449 -22.71 -24.29 3.40
CA PRO A 449 -23.55 -24.58 2.25
C PRO A 449 -24.31 -23.36 1.71
N LYS A 450 -24.80 -22.51 2.62
CA LYS A 450 -25.52 -21.29 2.28
C LYS A 450 -24.59 -20.25 1.64
N THR A 451 -23.34 -20.17 2.12
CA THR A 451 -22.30 -19.32 1.53
C THR A 451 -21.87 -19.81 0.15
N CYS A 452 -21.71 -21.12 -0.06
CA CYS A 452 -21.46 -21.71 -1.38
C CYS A 452 -22.61 -21.43 -2.36
N LEU A 453 -23.86 -21.57 -1.93
CA LEU A 453 -25.03 -21.22 -2.74
C LEU A 453 -25.03 -19.74 -3.13
N ARG A 454 -24.65 -18.85 -2.20
CA ARG A 454 -24.51 -17.42 -2.46
C ARG A 454 -23.42 -17.14 -3.51
N LYS A 455 -22.24 -17.73 -3.35
CA LYS A 455 -21.13 -17.62 -4.32
C LYS A 455 -21.56 -18.10 -5.71
N ALA A 456 -22.18 -19.27 -5.79
CA ALA A 456 -22.63 -19.85 -7.06
C ALA A 456 -23.65 -18.94 -7.78
N ARG A 457 -24.61 -18.36 -7.05
CA ARG A 457 -25.58 -17.39 -7.62
C ARG A 457 -24.92 -16.11 -8.09
N ALA A 458 -23.93 -15.59 -7.35
CA ALA A 458 -23.19 -14.40 -7.77
C ALA A 458 -22.43 -14.66 -9.08
N LEU A 459 -21.72 -15.79 -9.17
CA LEU A 459 -20.99 -16.22 -10.37
C LEU A 459 -21.92 -16.49 -11.56
N GLN A 460 -23.09 -17.09 -11.33
CA GLN A 460 -24.11 -17.29 -12.37
C GLN A 460 -24.58 -15.95 -12.95
N ARG A 461 -24.83 -14.94 -12.11
CA ARG A 461 -25.23 -13.59 -12.53
C ARG A 461 -24.10 -12.83 -13.25
N LEU A 462 -22.85 -13.20 -13.00
CA LEU A 462 -21.66 -12.73 -13.71
C LEU A 462 -21.36 -13.52 -15.00
N ALA A 463 -22.24 -14.45 -15.41
CA ALA A 463 -22.03 -15.35 -16.55
C ALA A 463 -20.79 -16.26 -16.46
N ARG A 464 -20.28 -16.53 -15.24
CA ARG A 464 -19.15 -17.44 -14.97
C ARG A 464 -19.66 -18.84 -14.63
N ALA A 465 -20.24 -19.53 -15.63
CA ALA A 465 -21.01 -20.76 -15.43
C ALA A 465 -20.21 -21.94 -14.86
N GLU A 466 -18.97 -22.15 -15.31
CA GLU A 466 -18.12 -23.25 -14.82
C GLU A 466 -17.78 -23.09 -13.34
N GLU A 467 -17.35 -21.88 -12.95
CA GLU A 467 -17.03 -21.56 -11.56
C GLU A 467 -18.27 -21.60 -10.65
N ALA A 468 -19.42 -21.16 -11.16
CA ALA A 468 -20.69 -21.28 -10.46
C ALA A 468 -21.03 -22.76 -10.18
N ALA A 469 -20.79 -23.64 -11.15
CA ALA A 469 -21.06 -25.08 -11.01
C ALA A 469 -20.11 -25.72 -9.99
N VAL A 470 -18.82 -25.34 -10.01
CA VAL A 470 -17.84 -25.78 -9.00
C VAL A 470 -18.28 -25.35 -7.60
N ALA A 471 -18.60 -24.06 -7.41
CA ALA A 471 -19.05 -23.55 -6.11
C ALA A 471 -20.32 -24.24 -5.62
N ALA A 472 -21.27 -24.53 -6.52
CA ALA A 472 -22.51 -25.22 -6.16
C ALA A 472 -22.25 -26.68 -5.75
N ARG A 473 -21.37 -27.42 -6.44
CA ARG A 473 -20.96 -28.77 -6.06
C ARG A 473 -20.25 -28.80 -4.71
N THR A 474 -19.32 -27.87 -4.47
CA THR A 474 -18.66 -27.72 -3.17
C THR A 474 -19.68 -27.49 -2.04
N GLY A 475 -20.75 -26.74 -2.31
CA GLY A 475 -21.85 -26.57 -1.35
C GLY A 475 -22.62 -27.86 -1.07
N LEU A 476 -22.84 -28.70 -2.08
CA LEU A 476 -23.54 -29.99 -1.92
C LEU A 476 -22.75 -30.96 -1.05
N ASP A 477 -21.43 -31.02 -1.24
CA ASP A 477 -20.53 -31.87 -0.44
C ASP A 477 -20.54 -31.47 1.04
N LYS A 478 -20.83 -30.20 1.33
CA LYS A 478 -20.91 -29.64 2.69
C LYS A 478 -22.33 -29.72 3.30
N CYS A 479 -23.34 -30.16 2.56
CA CYS A 479 -24.71 -30.22 3.07
C CYS A 479 -24.95 -31.45 3.96
N ALA A 480 -25.57 -31.23 5.12
CA ALA A 480 -26.34 -32.28 5.77
C ALA A 480 -27.60 -32.59 4.92
N GLY A 481 -27.88 -33.87 4.69
CA GLY A 481 -28.94 -34.32 3.79
C GLY A 481 -30.33 -33.78 4.15
N GLY A 482 -31.13 -33.44 3.13
CA GLY A 482 -32.54 -33.06 3.28
C GLY A 482 -32.82 -31.56 3.47
N SER A 483 -31.80 -30.69 3.43
CA SER A 483 -31.97 -29.24 3.59
C SER A 483 -32.50 -28.54 2.33
N GLU A 484 -33.20 -27.42 2.51
CA GLU A 484 -33.65 -26.54 1.41
C GLU A 484 -32.48 -26.04 0.56
N VAL A 485 -31.37 -25.67 1.21
CA VAL A 485 -30.12 -25.26 0.56
C VAL A 485 -29.59 -26.37 -0.35
N GLN A 486 -29.65 -27.64 0.07
CA GLN A 486 -29.23 -28.77 -0.76
C GLN A 486 -30.10 -28.90 -2.01
N ARG A 487 -31.42 -28.72 -1.90
CA ARG A 487 -32.35 -28.77 -3.04
C ARG A 487 -32.08 -27.62 -4.02
N GLU A 488 -31.84 -26.42 -3.52
CA GLU A 488 -31.48 -25.26 -4.35
C GLU A 488 -30.14 -25.46 -5.08
N LEU A 489 -29.12 -25.98 -4.38
CA LEU A 489 -27.82 -26.28 -4.98
C LEU A 489 -27.91 -27.36 -6.07
N ARG A 490 -28.69 -28.43 -5.84
CA ARG A 490 -28.91 -29.47 -6.88
C ARG A 490 -29.59 -28.92 -8.12
N ALA A 491 -30.60 -28.07 -7.93
CA ALA A 491 -31.29 -27.41 -9.03
C ALA A 491 -30.33 -26.50 -9.82
N LEU A 492 -29.50 -25.72 -9.11
CA LEU A 492 -28.53 -24.82 -9.72
C LEU A 492 -27.43 -25.57 -10.51
N VAL A 493 -26.90 -26.67 -9.98
CA VAL A 493 -25.91 -27.50 -10.70
C VAL A 493 -26.51 -28.00 -12.02
N LYS A 494 -27.74 -28.53 -11.98
CA LYS A 494 -28.43 -29.03 -13.19
C LYS A 494 -28.60 -27.92 -14.24
N GLU A 495 -29.05 -26.73 -13.82
CA GLU A 495 -29.22 -25.58 -14.72
C GLU A 495 -27.90 -25.16 -15.38
N LEU A 496 -26.81 -25.12 -14.61
CA LEU A 496 -25.50 -24.71 -15.10
C LEU A 496 -24.88 -25.75 -16.04
N GLU A 497 -25.05 -27.04 -15.77
CA GLU A 497 -24.57 -28.14 -16.61
C GLU A 497 -25.31 -28.20 -17.96
N GLU A 498 -26.62 -27.95 -17.97
CA GLU A 498 -27.40 -27.83 -19.20
C GLU A 498 -26.91 -26.64 -20.07
N ARG A 499 -26.54 -25.52 -19.44
CA ARG A 499 -25.97 -24.36 -20.16
C ARG A 499 -24.57 -24.63 -20.73
N VAL A 500 -23.69 -25.26 -19.96
CA VAL A 500 -22.33 -25.63 -20.39
C VAL A 500 -22.38 -26.69 -21.50
N GLY A 501 -23.32 -27.64 -21.44
CA GLY A 501 -23.54 -28.65 -22.47
C GLY A 501 -24.22 -28.15 -23.77
N SER A 502 -24.79 -26.94 -23.76
CA SER A 502 -25.49 -26.34 -24.92
C SER A 502 -24.69 -25.27 -25.68
N ALA A 503 -23.48 -24.93 -25.23
CA ALA A 503 -22.66 -23.91 -25.88
C ALA A 503 -22.12 -24.42 -27.24
N PRO A 504 -22.31 -23.69 -28.36
CA PRO A 504 -21.66 -23.99 -29.62
C PRO A 504 -20.14 -23.89 -29.46
N ALA A 505 -19.40 -24.85 -30.02
CA ALA A 505 -17.95 -24.94 -29.97
C ALA A 505 -17.28 -23.81 -30.78
N GLU A 506 -17.25 -22.60 -30.23
CA GLU A 506 -16.31 -21.56 -30.64
C GLU A 506 -15.68 -20.96 -29.38
N THR A 507 -14.43 -21.36 -29.15
CA THR A 507 -13.34 -20.71 -28.38
C THR A 507 -12.62 -21.73 -27.49
N GLN A 508 -12.02 -22.75 -28.12
CA GLN A 508 -10.89 -23.49 -27.55
C GLN A 508 -9.80 -23.57 -28.63
N ALA A 509 -9.07 -22.47 -28.81
CA ALA A 509 -7.78 -22.47 -29.49
C ALA A 509 -6.78 -21.81 -28.54
N GLY A 510 -5.79 -22.59 -28.10
CA GLY A 510 -4.63 -22.08 -27.37
C GLY A 510 -4.54 -22.52 -25.92
N ARG A 511 -4.51 -23.84 -25.67
CA ARG A 511 -3.83 -24.49 -24.53
C ARG A 511 -3.96 -26.00 -24.69
N ASP A 512 -3.00 -26.65 -25.35
CA ASP A 512 -2.13 -27.62 -24.68
C ASP A 512 -1.06 -28.22 -25.62
N GLY A 513 0.10 -28.56 -25.05
CA GLY A 513 0.90 -29.71 -25.48
C GLY A 513 2.04 -29.49 -26.49
N GLY A 514 3.25 -29.26 -25.99
CA GLY A 514 4.50 -29.47 -26.73
C GLY A 514 5.54 -30.22 -25.90
N LYS A 515 5.34 -31.52 -25.71
CA LYS A 515 6.40 -32.47 -25.30
C LYS A 515 7.11 -33.02 -26.54
N GLU A 516 8.43 -33.00 -26.47
CA GLU A 516 9.44 -33.84 -27.13
C GLU A 516 9.07 -34.61 -28.41
N ALA A 517 9.76 -34.26 -29.50
CA ALA A 517 10.11 -35.20 -30.54
C ALA A 517 11.54 -34.92 -31.05
N VAL A 518 12.39 -35.92 -30.87
CA VAL A 518 13.75 -36.06 -31.40
C VAL A 518 13.69 -36.41 -32.89
N LEU A 519 14.70 -35.95 -33.65
CA LEU A 519 15.24 -36.39 -34.97
C LEU A 519 15.61 -35.11 -35.77
N GLY A 520 16.80 -34.88 -36.32
CA GLY A 520 18.04 -35.63 -36.48
C GLY A 520 19.11 -34.69 -37.03
N GLU A 521 20.35 -35.16 -37.00
CA GLU A 521 21.62 -34.47 -37.23
C GLU A 521 21.78 -33.79 -38.60
N GLU A 522 22.51 -32.67 -38.64
CA GLU A 522 23.55 -32.45 -39.64
C GLU A 522 24.61 -31.44 -39.15
N GLN A 523 25.81 -31.58 -39.70
CA GLN A 523 27.10 -31.39 -39.07
C GLN A 523 27.78 -30.03 -39.31
N GLN A 524 28.69 -29.70 -38.36
CA GLN A 524 30.01 -29.07 -38.51
C GLN A 524 30.14 -27.60 -38.93
N GLY A 525 30.87 -26.85 -38.09
CA GLY A 525 31.39 -25.51 -38.38
C GLY A 525 32.18 -24.90 -37.23
N ASN A 526 33.33 -25.49 -36.92
CA ASN A 526 34.29 -25.11 -35.88
C ASN A 526 35.00 -23.77 -36.19
N ALA A 527 35.09 -22.84 -35.24
CA ALA A 527 36.21 -21.89 -35.13
C ALA A 527 36.18 -21.11 -33.80
N ALA A 528 37.02 -21.54 -32.86
CA ALA A 528 37.45 -20.75 -31.72
C ALA A 528 38.54 -19.75 -32.13
N VAL A 529 38.50 -18.54 -31.58
CA VAL A 529 39.69 -17.69 -31.40
C VAL A 529 39.65 -17.07 -30.01
N ARG A 530 40.62 -17.49 -29.18
CA ARG A 530 41.07 -16.82 -27.94
C ARG A 530 42.26 -15.91 -28.30
N TYR A 531 42.43 -14.79 -27.60
CA TYR A 531 43.71 -14.19 -27.11
C TYR A 531 43.30 -13.04 -26.15
N ALA A 532 43.45 -13.16 -24.83
CA ALA A 532 44.59 -12.75 -23.97
C ALA A 532 44.91 -11.25 -24.08
N GLY A 533 44.79 -10.42 -23.03
CA GLY A 533 45.66 -10.29 -21.84
C GLY A 533 46.32 -8.89 -21.94
N GLU A 534 46.23 -7.96 -20.98
CA GLU A 534 47.15 -7.74 -19.84
C GLU A 534 46.84 -6.32 -19.28
N SER A 535 46.54 -6.16 -17.98
CA SER A 535 47.42 -5.67 -16.89
C SER A 535 47.67 -4.15 -16.80
N GLY A 536 47.45 -3.58 -15.60
CA GLY A 536 48.14 -2.36 -15.16
C GLY A 536 47.31 -1.33 -14.39
N ALA A 537 47.31 -1.40 -13.05
CA ALA A 537 47.01 -0.26 -12.18
C ALA A 537 48.31 0.52 -11.87
N PRO A 538 48.22 1.79 -11.45
CA PRO A 538 48.60 2.07 -10.05
C PRO A 538 47.74 3.12 -9.34
N ALA A 539 47.86 3.12 -8.02
CA ALA A 539 47.11 3.89 -7.02
C ALA A 539 47.49 5.38 -6.91
N ALA A 540 46.52 6.21 -6.49
CA ALA A 540 46.72 7.47 -5.76
C ALA A 540 45.46 7.84 -4.95
N SER A 541 45.65 8.35 -3.72
CA SER A 541 44.65 9.02 -2.87
C SER A 541 45.31 10.29 -2.30
N PRO A 542 44.60 11.23 -1.64
CA PRO A 542 43.19 11.63 -1.73
C PRO A 542 43.02 13.15 -2.01
N SER A 543 41.88 13.59 -2.56
CA SER A 543 41.44 14.99 -2.36
C SER A 543 39.92 15.10 -2.39
N ALA A 544 39.38 15.75 -1.37
CA ALA A 544 37.99 16.16 -1.24
C ALA A 544 37.51 16.96 -2.46
N GLY A 545 36.29 16.69 -2.90
CA GLY A 545 35.65 17.42 -3.99
C GLY A 545 34.42 16.66 -4.46
N GLU A 546 33.27 17.28 -4.24
CA GLU A 546 31.98 16.92 -4.82
C GLU A 546 32.14 16.63 -6.32
N GLY A 547 31.56 15.53 -6.81
CA GLY A 547 31.64 15.11 -8.20
C GLY A 547 30.50 14.16 -8.57
N PRO A 548 29.72 14.45 -9.63
CA PRO A 548 28.51 13.73 -10.00
C PRO A 548 28.80 12.55 -10.95
N THR A 549 27.94 11.53 -10.98
CA THR A 549 28.13 10.39 -11.90
C THR A 549 26.86 9.94 -12.62
N ASN A 550 26.93 10.11 -13.94
CA ASN A 550 26.37 9.38 -15.09
C ASN A 550 25.01 8.64 -14.96
N TRP A 551 23.98 9.24 -15.53
CA TRP A 551 22.61 8.71 -15.64
C TRP A 551 22.39 7.68 -16.78
N ASN A 552 23.43 7.32 -17.54
CA ASN A 552 23.30 6.39 -18.67
C ASN A 552 23.39 4.89 -18.31
N ASP A 553 23.74 4.53 -17.07
CA ASP A 553 23.97 3.14 -16.67
C ASP A 553 22.78 2.50 -15.91
N MET A 554 21.57 3.04 -16.06
CA MET A 554 20.33 2.45 -15.52
C MET A 554 19.37 2.08 -16.66
N ASP A 555 19.74 1.06 -17.43
CA ASP A 555 18.83 0.21 -18.22
C ASP A 555 18.76 -1.19 -17.59
#